data_AF-A0A090XAA6-F1
#
_entry.id   AF-A0A090XAA6-F1
#
_cell.length_a   1.000
_cell.length_b   1.000
_cell.length_c   1.000
_cell.angle_alpha   90.00
_cell.angle_beta   90.00
_cell.angle_gamma   90.00
#
_symmetry.space_group_name_H-M   'P 1'
#
loop_
_entity.id
_entity.type
_entity.pdbx_description
1 polymer ?
#
loop_
_entity_poly.entity_id
_entity_poly.type
_entity_poly.pdbx_seq_one_letter_code
_entity_poly.pdbx_strand_id
1 'polypeptide(L)'
;MKNRALWNYNRYEVVREIWKGVMVPGLTFGNAVLCMKSEVHARLEIKQRGVGRLALGAHCKTPNQGVQGDMGWASFEGREAVSKIEFEDRLRQMDGEQWARKVFSFLYMRSIDTKWRQRTRKLRGKFLGYIVGLRKSRSPLRRKLRHTERDRWLEGMQTKTALESYRLNKTVIA
;
A
#
# COMPACT_ATOMS: atom_id res chain seq x y z
N MET A 1 -15.05 22.34 -14.03
CA MET A 1 -13.65 22.57 -13.60
C MET A 1 -12.69 21.41 -13.89
N LYS A 2 -13.10 20.13 -13.90
CA LYS A 2 -12.17 18.98 -14.07
C LYS A 2 -11.41 18.93 -15.42
N ASN A 3 -12.02 19.38 -16.52
CA ASN A 3 -11.38 19.27 -17.83
C ASN A 3 -10.38 20.39 -18.10
N ARG A 4 -10.62 21.65 -17.70
CA ARG A 4 -9.70 22.78 -18.00
C ARG A 4 -8.30 22.65 -17.39
N ALA A 5 -8.16 21.99 -16.23
CA ALA A 5 -6.85 21.79 -15.60
C ALA A 5 -5.95 20.78 -16.34
N LEU A 6 -6.51 19.89 -17.17
CA LEU A 6 -5.75 18.87 -17.90
C LEU A 6 -5.03 19.40 -19.15
N TRP A 7 -5.44 20.55 -19.68
CA TRP A 7 -4.99 21.04 -20.99
C TRP A 7 -3.92 22.14 -20.93
N ASN A 8 -3.76 22.82 -19.79
CA ASN A 8 -2.71 23.84 -19.60
C ASN A 8 -1.59 23.42 -18.64
N TYR A 9 -1.74 22.31 -17.91
CA TYR A 9 -0.80 21.84 -16.90
C TYR A 9 -0.23 20.47 -17.25
N ASN A 10 0.91 20.12 -16.66
CA ASN A 10 1.52 18.80 -16.83
C ASN A 10 0.54 17.71 -16.38
N ARG A 11 0.00 16.96 -17.34
CA ARG A 11 -0.94 15.84 -17.11
C ARG A 11 -0.43 14.85 -16.06
N TYR A 12 0.87 14.56 -16.06
CA TYR A 12 1.46 13.65 -15.07
C TYR A 12 1.24 14.17 -13.66
N GLU A 13 1.56 15.43 -13.41
CA GLU A 13 1.44 16.06 -12.09
C GLU A 13 -0.04 16.14 -11.66
N VAL A 14 -0.92 16.65 -12.53
CA VAL A 14 -2.34 16.81 -12.21
C VAL A 14 -2.99 15.47 -11.88
N VAL A 15 -2.79 14.44 -12.70
CA VAL A 15 -3.38 13.12 -12.46
C VAL A 15 -2.77 12.49 -11.21
N ARG A 16 -1.45 12.65 -11.00
CA ARG A 16 -0.77 12.11 -9.83
C ARG A 16 -1.27 12.72 -8.54
N GLU A 17 -1.40 14.04 -8.49
CA GLU A 17 -1.85 14.75 -7.29
C GLU A 17 -3.33 14.50 -7.01
N ILE A 18 -4.20 14.45 -8.02
CA ILE A 18 -5.61 14.07 -7.82
C ILE A 18 -5.72 12.64 -7.28
N TRP A 19 -4.96 11.70 -7.85
CA TRP A 19 -4.99 10.32 -7.39
C TRP A 19 -4.50 10.20 -5.93
N LYS A 20 -3.34 10.78 -5.61
CA LYS A 20 -2.75 10.71 -4.26
C LYS A 20 -3.54 11.51 -3.23
N GLY A 21 -4.00 12.71 -3.57
CA GLY A 21 -4.64 13.65 -2.66
C GLY A 21 -6.12 13.40 -2.42
N VAL A 22 -6.84 12.87 -3.42
CA VAL A 22 -8.30 12.71 -3.33
C VAL A 22 -8.72 11.25 -3.40
N MET A 23 -8.31 10.53 -4.45
CA MET A 23 -8.84 9.19 -4.71
C MET A 23 -8.36 8.17 -3.69
N VAL A 24 -7.05 8.12 -3.42
CA VAL A 24 -6.50 7.13 -2.49
C VAL A 24 -7.05 7.30 -1.07
N PRO A 25 -7.09 8.50 -0.46
CA PRO A 25 -7.69 8.67 0.86
C PRO A 25 -9.15 8.21 0.92
N GLY A 26 -9.95 8.52 -0.11
CA GLY A 26 -11.34 8.05 -0.19
C GLY A 26 -11.45 6.53 -0.30
N LEU A 27 -10.64 5.90 -1.15
CA LEU A 27 -10.63 4.44 -1.35
C LEU A 27 -10.05 3.65 -0.17
N THR A 28 -9.21 4.29 0.64
CA THR A 28 -8.56 3.68 1.83
C THR A 28 -9.19 4.14 3.14
N PHE A 29 -10.37 4.76 3.08
CA PHE A 29 -11.10 5.14 4.28
C PHE A 29 -11.45 3.91 5.12
N GLY A 30 -11.18 3.97 6.43
CA GLY A 30 -11.45 2.87 7.35
C GLY A 30 -10.52 1.65 7.21
N ASN A 31 -9.46 1.71 6.40
CA ASN A 31 -8.56 0.58 6.12
C ASN A 31 -7.87 0.02 7.39
N ALA A 32 -7.73 0.84 8.43
CA ALA A 32 -7.24 0.40 9.74
C ALA A 32 -8.13 -0.68 10.39
N VAL A 33 -9.44 -0.66 10.15
CA VAL A 33 -10.43 -1.53 10.82
C VAL A 33 -11.09 -2.49 9.82
N LEU A 34 -11.51 -2.00 8.66
CA LEU A 34 -12.22 -2.82 7.66
C LEU A 34 -11.28 -3.78 6.95
N CYS A 35 -11.74 -5.02 6.71
CA CYS A 35 -10.99 -6.01 5.94
C CYS A 35 -11.67 -6.20 4.58
N MET A 36 -11.04 -5.71 3.51
CA MET A 36 -11.55 -5.91 2.16
C MET A 36 -11.24 -7.33 1.66
N LYS A 37 -12.09 -7.85 0.77
CA LYS A 37 -11.83 -9.11 0.07
C LYS A 37 -10.60 -8.96 -0.85
N SER A 38 -9.86 -10.05 -1.06
CA SER A 38 -8.70 -10.09 -1.95
C SER A 38 -9.04 -9.65 -3.38
N GLU A 39 -10.23 -10.00 -3.88
CA GLU A 39 -10.73 -9.59 -5.19
C GLU A 39 -10.85 -8.06 -5.33
N VAL A 40 -11.30 -7.38 -4.28
CA VAL A 40 -11.43 -5.92 -4.26
C VAL A 40 -10.04 -5.29 -4.29
N HIS A 41 -9.08 -5.79 -3.51
CA HIS A 41 -7.69 -5.36 -3.57
C HIS A 41 -7.10 -5.52 -4.98
N ALA A 42 -7.31 -6.68 -5.61
CA ALA A 42 -6.82 -6.93 -6.96
C ALA A 42 -7.40 -5.95 -7.98
N ARG A 43 -8.71 -5.67 -7.91
CA ARG A 43 -9.37 -4.67 -8.77
C ARG A 43 -8.83 -3.26 -8.54
N LEU A 44 -8.61 -2.87 -7.28
CA LEU A 44 -8.03 -1.56 -6.94
C LEU A 44 -6.61 -1.40 -7.50
N GLU A 45 -5.78 -2.45 -7.43
CA GLU A 45 -4.44 -2.47 -8.04
C GLU A 45 -4.49 -2.31 -9.57
N ILE A 46 -5.41 -3.01 -10.24
CA ILE A 46 -5.60 -2.89 -11.69
C ILE A 46 -5.98 -1.45 -12.05
N LYS A 47 -6.92 -0.84 -11.31
CA LYS A 47 -7.34 0.55 -11.55
C LYS A 47 -6.21 1.54 -11.27
N GLN A 48 -5.44 1.36 -10.19
CA GLN A 48 -4.27 2.18 -9.90
C GLN A 48 -3.26 2.17 -11.04
N ARG A 49 -2.95 0.99 -11.61
CA ARG A 49 -2.05 0.87 -12.76
C ARG A 49 -2.64 1.51 -14.02
N GLY A 50 -3.96 1.41 -14.23
CA GLY A 50 -4.65 2.11 -15.30
C GLY A 50 -4.49 3.63 -15.21
N VAL A 51 -4.65 4.19 -14.01
CA VAL A 51 -4.41 5.62 -13.75
C VAL A 51 -2.94 5.98 -13.92
N GLY A 52 -2.02 5.11 -13.50
CA GLY A 52 -0.59 5.31 -13.74
C GLY A 52 -0.24 5.40 -15.23
N ARG A 53 -0.82 4.54 -16.07
CA ARG A 53 -0.64 4.63 -17.53
C ARG A 53 -1.22 5.91 -18.10
N LEU A 54 -2.40 6.32 -17.65
CA LEU A 54 -3.02 7.58 -18.07
C LEU A 54 -2.14 8.79 -17.72
N ALA A 55 -1.58 8.82 -16.50
CA ALA A 55 -0.70 9.88 -16.03
C ALA A 55 0.60 9.95 -16.85
N LEU A 56 1.20 8.80 -17.14
CA LEU A 56 2.43 8.70 -17.94
C LEU A 56 2.20 8.88 -19.45
N GLY A 57 0.95 8.87 -19.91
CA GLY A 57 0.64 8.79 -21.34
C GLY A 57 1.11 7.49 -21.99
N ALA A 58 1.25 6.42 -21.20
CA ALA A 58 1.77 5.14 -21.64
C ALA A 58 0.69 4.28 -22.31
N HIS A 59 1.10 3.42 -23.23
CA HIS A 59 0.20 2.50 -23.92
C HIS A 59 -0.44 1.49 -22.95
N CYS A 60 -1.62 0.96 -23.29
CA CYS A 60 -2.35 0.02 -22.44
C CYS A 60 -1.55 -1.27 -22.15
N LYS A 61 -0.68 -1.68 -23.08
CA LYS A 61 0.20 -2.85 -22.97
C LYS A 61 1.52 -2.58 -22.21
N THR A 62 1.77 -1.36 -21.74
CA THR A 62 3.00 -1.04 -21.00
C THR A 62 3.13 -1.96 -19.77
N PRO A 63 4.31 -2.56 -19.54
CA PRO A 63 4.54 -3.45 -18.40
C PRO A 63 4.24 -2.78 -17.06
N ASN A 64 3.57 -3.51 -16.16
CA ASN A 64 3.18 -3.00 -14.84
C ASN A 64 4.35 -2.48 -14.01
N GLN A 65 5.54 -3.10 -14.14
CA GLN A 65 6.73 -2.74 -13.41
C GLN A 65 7.32 -1.41 -13.87
N GLY A 66 7.26 -1.08 -15.17
CA GLY A 66 7.63 0.26 -15.65
C GLY A 66 6.71 1.33 -15.08
N VAL A 67 5.39 1.09 -15.12
CA VAL A 67 4.40 1.99 -14.51
C VAL A 67 4.65 2.16 -13.01
N GLN A 68 4.93 1.07 -12.27
CA GLN A 68 5.21 1.15 -10.84
C GLN A 68 6.52 1.90 -10.55
N GLY A 69 7.57 1.69 -11.34
CA GLY A 69 8.87 2.33 -11.18
C GLY A 69 8.83 3.84 -11.39
N ASP A 70 8.02 4.30 -12.35
CA ASP A 70 7.88 5.74 -12.67
C ASP A 70 6.83 6.45 -11.81
N MET A 71 5.78 5.75 -11.39
CA MET A 71 4.75 6.36 -10.53
C MET A 71 5.16 6.42 -9.05
N GLY A 72 5.93 5.42 -8.57
CA GLY A 72 6.36 5.38 -7.18
C GLY A 72 5.23 5.19 -6.16
N TRP A 73 4.11 4.60 -6.58
CA TRP A 73 2.95 4.45 -5.73
C TRP A 73 3.01 3.18 -4.90
N ALA A 74 2.78 3.32 -3.60
CA ALA A 74 2.59 2.18 -2.70
C ALA A 74 1.37 1.35 -3.14
N SER A 75 1.48 0.03 -2.99
CA SER A 75 0.37 -0.88 -3.22
C SER A 75 -0.74 -0.65 -2.19
N PHE A 76 -1.98 -0.96 -2.56
CA PHE A 76 -3.13 -0.96 -1.65
C PHE A 76 -2.95 -1.96 -0.51
N GLU A 77 -2.32 -3.11 -0.78
CA GLU A 77 -1.95 -4.06 0.28
C GLU A 77 -0.92 -3.45 1.24
N GLY A 78 0.07 -2.73 0.70
CA GLY A 78 1.05 -2.02 1.51
C GLY A 78 0.42 -0.93 2.38
N ARG A 79 -0.51 -0.16 1.81
CA ARG A 79 -1.29 0.85 2.55
C ARG A 79 -2.14 0.22 3.66
N GLU A 80 -2.80 -0.91 3.39
CA GLU A 80 -3.53 -1.68 4.40
C GLU A 80 -2.63 -2.16 5.52
N ALA A 81 -1.46 -2.72 5.19
CA ALA A 81 -0.49 -3.18 6.18
C ALA A 81 -0.10 -2.04 7.13
N VAL A 82 0.24 -0.87 6.59
CA VAL A 82 0.59 0.31 7.41
C VAL A 82 -0.57 0.70 8.31
N SER A 83 -1.76 0.90 7.76
CA SER A 83 -2.92 1.35 8.53
C SER A 83 -3.30 0.36 9.64
N LYS A 84 -3.30 -0.95 9.37
CA LYS A 84 -3.68 -1.97 10.35
C LYS A 84 -2.63 -2.16 11.44
N ILE A 85 -1.35 -2.26 11.06
CA ILE A 85 -0.26 -2.46 12.02
C ILE A 85 -0.09 -1.22 12.91
N GLU A 86 -0.13 -0.01 12.34
CA GLU A 86 -0.07 1.23 13.13
C GLU A 86 -1.30 1.39 14.04
N PHE A 87 -2.48 0.92 13.61
CA PHE A 87 -3.67 0.92 14.47
C PHE A 87 -3.57 -0.10 15.60
N GLU A 88 -3.11 -1.32 15.32
CA GLU A 88 -2.86 -2.34 16.35
C GLU A 88 -1.84 -1.85 17.39
N ASP A 89 -0.74 -1.25 16.94
CA ASP A 89 0.29 -0.73 17.84
C ASP A 89 -0.26 0.42 18.71
N ARG A 90 -1.14 1.27 18.15
CA ARG A 90 -1.87 2.29 18.95
C ARG A 90 -2.78 1.64 19.99
N LEU A 91 -3.56 0.63 19.63
CA LEU A 91 -4.42 -0.09 20.58
C LEU A 91 -3.62 -0.76 21.71
N ARG A 92 -2.35 -1.10 21.48
CA ARG A 92 -1.46 -1.66 22.51
C ARG A 92 -0.95 -0.61 23.50
N GLN A 93 -0.82 0.64 23.07
CA GLN A 93 -0.34 1.77 23.87
C GLN A 93 -1.46 2.59 24.50
N MET A 94 -2.69 2.38 24.05
CA MET A 94 -3.89 3.07 24.50
C MET A 94 -4.25 2.73 25.94
N ASP A 95 -4.76 3.71 26.67
CA ASP A 95 -5.21 3.56 28.04
C ASP A 95 -6.41 2.61 28.17
N GLY A 96 -6.49 1.89 29.29
CA GLY A 96 -7.44 0.83 29.59
C GLY A 96 -8.90 1.26 29.58
N GLU A 97 -9.17 2.54 29.85
CA GLU A 97 -10.55 3.04 29.95
C GLU A 97 -11.25 3.21 28.60
N GLN A 98 -10.48 3.30 27.51
CA GLN A 98 -11.04 3.52 26.18
C GLN A 98 -11.70 2.24 25.64
N TRP A 99 -12.91 2.36 25.09
CA TRP A 99 -13.68 1.23 24.54
C TRP A 99 -12.89 0.38 23.54
N ALA A 100 -12.14 1.03 22.63
CA ALA A 100 -11.33 0.33 21.64
C ALA A 100 -10.26 -0.57 22.30
N ARG A 101 -9.66 -0.10 23.41
CA ARG A 101 -8.71 -0.88 24.21
C ARG A 101 -9.39 -1.99 24.99
N LYS A 102 -10.57 -1.74 25.57
CA LYS A 102 -11.37 -2.76 26.28
C LYS A 102 -11.75 -3.91 25.33
N VAL A 103 -12.29 -3.59 24.16
CA VAL A 103 -12.63 -4.58 23.12
C VAL A 103 -11.39 -5.33 22.64
N PHE A 104 -10.29 -4.62 22.37
CA PHE A 104 -9.03 -5.26 21.98
C PHE A 104 -8.53 -6.23 23.06
N SER A 105 -8.52 -5.82 24.32
CA SER A 105 -8.09 -6.65 25.45
C SER A 105 -8.98 -7.88 25.61
N PHE A 106 -10.30 -7.70 25.51
CA PHE A 106 -11.27 -8.78 25.54
C PHE A 106 -11.03 -9.83 24.44
N LEU A 107 -10.78 -9.40 23.19
CA LEU A 107 -10.49 -10.31 22.08
C LEU A 107 -9.20 -11.13 22.32
N TYR A 108 -8.19 -10.53 22.95
CA TYR A 108 -6.95 -11.21 23.29
C TYR A 108 -7.12 -12.17 24.48
N MET A 109 -7.78 -11.74 25.54
CA MET A 109 -8.05 -12.57 26.73
C MET A 109 -8.91 -13.79 26.41
N ARG A 110 -9.89 -13.64 25.50
CA ARG A 110 -10.76 -14.74 25.06
C ARG A 110 -10.24 -15.50 23.84
N SER A 111 -9.03 -15.19 23.36
CA SER A 111 -8.43 -15.85 22.19
C SER A 111 -9.32 -15.88 20.95
N ILE A 112 -10.16 -14.85 20.76
CA ILE A 112 -11.06 -14.75 19.60
C ILE A 112 -10.25 -14.26 18.40
N ASP A 113 -10.09 -15.11 17.39
CA ASP A 113 -9.35 -14.78 16.16
C ASP A 113 -10.30 -14.24 15.08
N THR A 114 -10.61 -12.94 15.16
CA THR A 114 -11.45 -12.27 14.16
C THR A 114 -10.75 -12.19 12.80
N LYS A 115 -11.53 -12.01 11.72
CA LYS A 115 -10.99 -11.76 10.37
C LYS A 115 -9.94 -10.63 10.36
N TRP A 116 -10.16 -9.60 11.19
CA TRP A 116 -9.22 -8.49 11.35
C TRP A 116 -7.90 -8.93 12.00
N ARG A 117 -7.93 -9.74 13.08
CA ARG A 117 -6.70 -10.26 13.72
C ARG A 117 -5.94 -11.20 12.77
N GLN A 118 -6.65 -12.11 12.10
CA GLN A 118 -6.05 -12.99 11.10
C GLN A 118 -5.36 -12.20 9.98
N ARG A 119 -6.04 -11.20 9.42
CA ARG A 119 -5.48 -10.35 8.36
C ARG A 119 -4.29 -9.54 8.84
N THR A 120 -4.38 -8.94 10.02
CA THR A 120 -3.29 -8.14 10.61
C THR A 120 -2.06 -9.00 10.91
N ARG A 121 -2.23 -10.22 11.44
CA ARG A 121 -1.14 -11.19 11.64
C ARG A 121 -0.49 -11.59 10.32
N LYS A 122 -1.28 -11.88 9.28
CA LYS A 122 -0.76 -12.20 7.93
C LYS A 122 0.05 -11.05 7.35
N LEU A 123 -0.43 -9.82 7.44
CA LEU A 123 0.28 -8.62 6.95
C LEU A 123 1.55 -8.36 7.76
N ARG A 124 1.48 -8.50 9.10
CA ARG A 124 2.65 -8.36 9.98
C ARG A 124 3.72 -9.41 9.63
N GLY A 125 3.34 -10.68 9.45
CA GLY A 125 4.25 -11.74 9.01
C GLY A 125 4.88 -11.45 7.65
N LYS A 126 4.08 -10.99 6.68
CA LYS A 126 4.52 -10.68 5.32
C LYS A 126 5.52 -9.52 5.22
N PHE A 127 5.37 -8.47 6.05
CA PHE A 127 6.15 -7.23 5.93
C PHE A 127 7.16 -6.99 7.06
N LEU A 128 6.94 -7.55 8.25
CA LEU A 128 7.84 -7.38 9.41
C LEU A 128 8.54 -8.69 9.81
N GLY A 129 8.10 -9.84 9.28
CA GLY A 129 8.54 -11.17 9.72
C GLY A 129 7.85 -11.61 11.02
N TYR A 130 7.92 -12.90 11.33
CA TYR A 130 7.37 -13.49 12.57
C TYR A 130 8.32 -13.34 13.77
N ILE A 131 9.11 -12.26 13.83
CA ILE A 131 10.07 -12.09 14.92
C ILE A 131 9.30 -11.73 16.19
N VAL A 132 9.20 -12.71 17.08
CA VAL A 132 8.73 -12.57 18.47
C VAL A 132 9.62 -11.54 19.15
N GLY A 133 9.03 -10.43 19.63
CA GLY A 133 9.73 -9.52 20.54
C GLY A 133 10.08 -8.12 20.03
N LEU A 134 9.76 -7.72 18.79
CA LEU A 134 9.93 -6.32 18.36
C LEU A 134 8.83 -5.39 18.94
N ARG A 135 8.86 -5.22 20.26
CA ARG A 135 8.43 -4.00 20.92
C ARG A 135 9.47 -2.93 20.60
N LYS A 136 9.38 -2.25 19.46
CA LYS A 136 9.70 -0.81 19.33
C LYS A 136 9.73 -0.31 17.89
N SER A 137 9.26 0.93 17.80
CA SER A 137 9.34 1.91 16.72
C SER A 137 8.31 1.82 15.58
N ARG A 138 7.65 2.97 15.35
CA ARG A 138 6.76 3.30 14.21
C ARG A 138 7.55 3.60 12.93
N SER A 139 8.83 3.99 13.02
CA SER A 139 9.67 4.38 11.87
C SER A 139 10.18 3.23 10.96
N PRO A 140 10.39 1.97 11.40
CA PRO A 140 10.87 0.90 10.54
C PRO A 140 9.78 0.31 9.64
N LEU A 141 8.48 0.43 9.95
CA LEU A 141 7.43 -0.24 9.18
C LEU A 141 7.36 0.28 7.74
N ARG A 142 7.22 1.60 7.56
CA ARG A 142 7.13 2.20 6.23
C ARG A 142 8.41 1.98 5.42
N ARG A 143 9.57 1.99 6.09
CA ARG A 143 10.87 1.72 5.44
C ARG A 143 10.99 0.27 5.00
N LYS A 144 10.66 -0.69 5.87
CA LYS A 144 10.64 -2.13 5.55
C LYS A 144 9.65 -2.43 4.44
N LEU A 145 8.47 -1.83 4.50
CA LEU A 145 7.45 -1.97 3.46
C LEU A 145 7.98 -1.50 2.10
N ARG A 146 8.55 -0.30 2.04
CA ARG A 146 9.17 0.22 0.81
C ARG A 146 10.28 -0.70 0.30
N HIS A 147 11.07 -1.30 1.19
CA HIS A 147 12.10 -2.27 0.80
C HIS A 147 11.48 -3.53 0.18
N THR A 148 10.52 -4.16 0.87
CA THR A 148 9.83 -5.35 0.35
C THR A 148 9.08 -5.10 -0.96
N GLU A 149 8.50 -3.92 -1.15
CA GLU A 149 7.86 -3.53 -2.42
C GLU A 149 8.89 -3.32 -3.52
N ARG A 150 10.04 -2.76 -3.18
CA ARG A 150 11.16 -2.57 -4.10
C ARG A 150 11.75 -3.90 -4.55
N ASP A 151 11.95 -4.85 -3.65
CA ASP A 151 12.53 -6.15 -3.97
C ASP A 151 11.60 -6.92 -4.93
N ARG A 152 10.28 -6.95 -4.64
CA ARG A 152 9.28 -7.54 -5.55
C ARG A 152 9.25 -6.85 -6.92
N TRP A 153 9.43 -5.53 -6.94
CA TRP A 153 9.49 -4.77 -8.18
C TRP A 153 10.75 -5.12 -8.98
N LEU A 154 11.91 -5.23 -8.34
CA LEU A 154 13.17 -5.64 -8.96
C LEU A 154 13.07 -7.06 -9.55
N GLU A 155 12.57 -8.03 -8.78
CA GLU A 155 12.31 -9.40 -9.25
C GLU A 155 11.37 -9.40 -10.46
N GLY A 156 10.27 -8.66 -10.37
CA GLY A 156 9.30 -8.53 -11.46
C GLY A 156 9.84 -7.80 -12.69
N MET A 157 10.86 -6.95 -12.53
CA MET A 157 11.51 -6.25 -13.63
C MET A 157 12.54 -7.15 -14.31
N GLN A 158 13.29 -7.96 -13.57
CA GLN A 158 14.29 -8.88 -14.09
C GLN A 158 13.69 -9.99 -14.97
N THR A 159 12.45 -10.41 -14.67
CA THR A 159 11.76 -11.49 -15.39
C THR A 159 11.23 -11.08 -16.77
N LYS A 160 11.30 -9.80 -17.16
CA LYS A 160 10.66 -9.30 -18.38
C LYS A 160 11.67 -8.74 -19.38
N THR A 161 11.78 -9.39 -20.54
CA THR A 161 12.64 -8.95 -21.66
C THR A 161 12.30 -7.56 -22.17
N ALA A 162 11.01 -7.22 -22.22
CA ALA A 162 10.54 -5.88 -22.63
C ALA A 162 11.00 -4.72 -21.72
N LEU A 163 11.64 -5.00 -20.58
CA LEU A 163 12.18 -4.01 -19.65
C LEU A 163 13.70 -3.99 -19.59
N GLU A 164 14.40 -4.68 -20.49
CA GLU A 164 15.87 -4.74 -20.51
C GLU A 164 16.49 -3.34 -20.57
N SER A 165 16.12 -2.52 -21.55
CA SER A 165 16.62 -1.14 -21.67
C SER A 165 16.20 -0.25 -20.49
N TYR A 166 15.02 -0.50 -19.91
CA TYR A 166 14.54 0.24 -18.75
C TYR A 166 15.36 -0.08 -17.50
N ARG A 167 15.74 -1.35 -17.30
CA ARG A 167 16.53 -1.81 -16.16
C ARG A 167 17.96 -1.25 -16.18
N LEU A 168 18.53 -1.03 -17.35
CA LEU A 168 19.87 -0.42 -17.48
C LEU A 168 19.91 1.00 -16.90
N ASN A 169 18.81 1.75 -17.03
CA ASN A 169 18.75 3.16 -16.63
C ASN A 169 18.04 3.40 -15.29
N LYS A 170 17.11 2.52 -14.89
CA LYS A 170 16.28 2.70 -13.70
C LYS A 170 16.64 1.70 -12.60
N THR A 171 17.34 2.19 -11.58
CA THR A 171 17.75 1.39 -10.41
C THR A 171 16.89 1.62 -9.16
N VAL A 172 16.07 2.67 -9.14
CA VAL A 172 15.26 3.11 -7.99
C VAL A 172 13.83 3.43 -8.42
N ILE A 173 12.85 3.04 -7.59
CA ILE A 173 11.46 3.48 -7.72
C ILE A 173 11.38 4.98 -7.37
N ALA A 174 10.71 5.77 -8.22
CA ALA A 174 10.53 7.22 -8.03
C ALA A 174 9.80 7.61 -6.74
#